data_AF-A0A364GSX8-F1
#
_entry.id   AF-A0A364GSX8-F1
#
_cell.length_a   1.000
_cell.length_b   1.000
_cell.length_c   1.000
_cell.angle_alpha   90.00
_cell.angle_beta   90.00
_cell.angle_gamma   90.00
#
_symmetry.space_group_name_H-M   'P 1'
#
loop_
_entity.id
_entity.type
_entity.pdbx_description
1 polymer ?
#
loop_
_entity_poly.entity_id
_entity_poly.type
_entity_poly.pdbx_seq_one_letter_code
_entity_poly.pdbx_strand_id
1 'polypeptide(L)'
;MVSCPKCSGVYPIIGVRVRSMTFGGRAVATEGDKTACGATLIASQGMATVEPTSGAGGSVGAGKSVVTQTTAQDDGTYRGRFQLVDDKTRAPIPNHPYTVTSADGQTIQGTTDASGHTDWISSQQASSLSFSQPGSDA
;
A
#
# COMPACT_ATOMS: atom_id res chain seq x y z
N MET A 1 -9.46 -9.07 -23.28
CA MET A 1 -10.26 -9.52 -24.43
C MET A 1 -11.32 -10.48 -23.93
N VAL A 2 -12.50 -10.52 -24.53
CA VAL A 2 -13.64 -11.35 -24.11
C VAL A 2 -14.28 -11.99 -25.33
N SER A 3 -14.46 -13.31 -25.31
CA SER A 3 -15.19 -14.02 -26.37
C SER A 3 -16.70 -13.85 -26.16
N CYS A 4 -17.42 -13.42 -27.20
CA CYS A 4 -18.86 -13.24 -27.16
C CYS A 4 -19.55 -14.24 -28.11
N PRO A 5 -20.30 -15.23 -27.60
CA PRO A 5 -20.97 -16.23 -28.44
C PRO A 5 -22.15 -15.65 -29.23
N LYS A 6 -22.73 -14.53 -28.77
CA LYS A 6 -23.87 -13.88 -29.46
C LYS A 6 -23.41 -13.08 -30.68
N CYS A 7 -22.23 -12.47 -30.62
CA CYS A 7 -21.67 -11.67 -31.69
C CYS A 7 -20.63 -12.44 -32.53
N SER A 8 -20.31 -13.68 -32.14
CA SER A 8 -19.33 -14.56 -32.79
C SER A 8 -17.96 -13.90 -32.98
N GLY A 9 -17.41 -13.31 -31.92
CA GLY A 9 -16.13 -12.60 -31.99
C GLY A 9 -15.48 -12.34 -30.63
N VAL A 10 -14.27 -11.79 -30.67
CA VAL A 10 -13.50 -11.40 -29.48
C VAL A 10 -13.44 -9.88 -29.38
N TYR A 11 -13.86 -9.34 -28.24
CA TYR A 11 -14.02 -7.90 -28.04
C TYR A 11 -13.16 -7.39 -26.86
N PRO A 12 -12.60 -6.17 -26.95
CA PRO A 12 -11.92 -5.54 -25.84
C PRO A 12 -12.91 -5.11 -24.75
N ILE A 13 -12.39 -4.94 -23.53
CA ILE A 13 -13.10 -4.34 -22.40
C ILE A 13 -12.80 -2.84 -22.46
N ILE A 14 -13.83 -2.01 -22.58
CA ILE A 14 -13.71 -0.56 -22.86
C ILE A 14 -14.25 0.33 -21.74
N GLY A 15 -15.08 -0.20 -20.84
CA GLY A 15 -15.64 0.53 -19.72
C GLY A 15 -15.19 -0.05 -18.39
N VAL A 16 -13.89 0.09 -18.08
CA VAL A 16 -13.30 -0.39 -16.81
C VAL A 16 -13.39 0.71 -15.76
N ARG A 17 -13.99 0.42 -14.61
CA ARG A 17 -14.00 1.37 -13.48
C ARG A 17 -12.74 1.22 -12.64
N VAL A 18 -12.02 2.31 -12.40
CA VAL A 18 -10.86 2.31 -11.51
C VAL A 18 -11.35 2.31 -10.05
N ARG A 19 -11.08 1.23 -9.31
CA ARG A 19 -11.56 1.03 -7.93
C ARG A 19 -10.45 0.85 -6.88
N SER A 20 -9.26 1.38 -7.14
CA SER A 20 -8.04 1.35 -6.28
C SER A 20 -7.02 0.25 -6.57
N MET A 21 -7.23 -0.57 -7.60
CA MET A 21 -6.28 -1.62 -8.03
C MET A 21 -5.89 -1.46 -9.49
N THR A 22 -4.59 -1.41 -9.76
CA THR A 22 -4.02 -1.38 -11.11
C THR A 22 -2.81 -2.31 -11.21
N PHE A 23 -2.65 -3.01 -12.32
CA PHE A 23 -1.42 -3.72 -12.66
C PHE A 23 -0.74 -2.99 -13.83
N GLY A 24 0.50 -2.52 -13.64
CA GLY A 24 1.23 -1.77 -14.66
C GLY A 24 0.46 -0.54 -15.19
N GLY A 25 -0.19 0.20 -14.29
CA GLY A 25 -1.00 1.39 -14.62
C GLY A 25 -2.34 1.10 -15.30
N ARG A 26 -2.70 -0.17 -15.52
CA ARG A 26 -3.99 -0.58 -16.08
C ARG A 26 -4.94 -1.07 -15.00
N ALA A 27 -6.15 -0.54 -15.00
CA ALA A 27 -7.19 -0.99 -14.08
C ALA A 27 -7.57 -2.46 -14.32
N VAL A 28 -7.85 -3.17 -13.24
CA VAL A 28 -8.29 -4.56 -13.27
C VAL A 28 -9.74 -4.62 -13.72
N ALA A 29 -10.07 -5.57 -14.59
CA ALA A 29 -11.44 -5.81 -14.99
C ALA A 29 -12.25 -6.37 -13.81
N THR A 30 -13.40 -5.77 -13.52
CA THR A 30 -14.28 -6.13 -12.39
C THR A 30 -15.71 -6.34 -12.86
N GLU A 31 -16.54 -6.86 -11.95
CA GLU A 31 -17.97 -7.00 -12.19
C GLU A 31 -18.62 -5.66 -12.59
N GLY A 32 -19.44 -5.71 -13.64
CA GLY A 32 -20.14 -4.54 -14.17
C GLY A 32 -19.39 -3.81 -15.30
N ASP A 33 -18.13 -4.16 -15.59
CA ASP A 33 -17.38 -3.54 -16.68
C ASP A 33 -17.97 -3.89 -18.06
N LYS A 34 -17.76 -3.00 -19.04
CA LYS A 34 -18.37 -3.11 -20.37
C LYS A 34 -17.38 -3.54 -21.45
N THR A 35 -17.81 -4.45 -22.32
CA THR A 35 -17.09 -4.82 -23.54
C THR A 35 -17.54 -3.96 -24.73
N ALA A 36 -16.73 -3.93 -25.79
CA ALA A 36 -17.06 -3.19 -27.01
C ALA A 36 -18.30 -3.71 -27.75
N CYS A 37 -18.69 -4.98 -27.54
CA CYS A 37 -19.95 -5.51 -28.05
C CYS A 37 -21.17 -5.19 -27.15
N GLY A 38 -20.98 -4.42 -26.07
CA GLY A 38 -22.04 -4.01 -25.14
C GLY A 38 -22.34 -5.01 -24.01
N ALA A 39 -21.63 -6.13 -23.93
CA ALA A 39 -21.79 -7.09 -22.85
C ALA A 39 -21.25 -6.52 -21.52
N THR A 40 -21.81 -7.03 -20.42
CA THR A 40 -21.39 -6.67 -19.05
C THR A 40 -20.68 -7.86 -18.44
N LEU A 41 -19.51 -7.62 -17.84
CA LEU A 41 -18.78 -8.66 -17.13
C LEU A 41 -19.50 -9.03 -15.84
N ILE A 42 -19.60 -10.35 -15.59
CA ILE A 42 -20.09 -10.93 -14.34
C ILE A 42 -18.90 -11.68 -13.76
N ALA A 43 -18.50 -11.33 -12.54
CA ALA A 43 -17.36 -11.99 -11.90
C ALA A 43 -17.81 -13.33 -11.31
N SER A 44 -16.94 -14.34 -11.36
CA SER A 44 -17.15 -15.61 -10.66
C SER A 44 -16.90 -15.49 -9.15
N GLN A 45 -16.25 -14.41 -8.72
CA GLN A 45 -15.88 -14.12 -7.34
C GLN A 45 -16.07 -12.63 -7.05
N GLY A 46 -16.61 -12.32 -5.87
CA GLY A 46 -16.85 -10.93 -5.44
C GLY A 46 -15.69 -10.29 -4.67
N MET A 47 -14.63 -11.05 -4.37
CA MET A 47 -13.52 -10.59 -3.54
C MET A 47 -12.18 -10.94 -4.19
N ALA A 48 -11.27 -9.98 -4.18
CA ALA A 48 -9.86 -10.15 -4.48
C ALA A 48 -9.08 -9.43 -3.39
N THR A 49 -8.21 -10.15 -2.68
CA THR A 49 -7.31 -9.55 -1.69
C THR A 49 -6.08 -9.06 -2.41
N VAL A 50 -5.77 -7.78 -2.24
CA VAL A 50 -4.53 -7.18 -2.74
C VAL A 50 -3.69 -6.90 -1.51
N GLU A 51 -2.52 -7.51 -1.45
CA GLU A 51 -1.50 -7.11 -0.48
C GLU A 51 -0.61 -6.07 -1.17
N PRO A 52 -0.82 -4.76 -0.94
CA PRO A 52 0.14 -3.77 -1.39
C PRO A 52 1.48 -4.09 -0.74
N THR A 53 2.53 -4.26 -1.54
CA THR A 53 3.89 -4.53 -1.05
C THR A 53 4.48 -3.37 -0.23
N SER A 54 3.82 -2.21 -0.20
CA SER A 54 3.97 -1.23 0.88
C SER A 54 3.11 -1.68 2.06
N GLY A 55 3.66 -2.61 2.84
CA GLY A 55 2.97 -3.39 3.86
C GLY A 55 2.11 -2.59 4.85
N ALA A 56 1.08 -3.25 5.37
CA ALA A 56 0.39 -2.82 6.57
C ALA A 56 1.45 -2.66 7.66
N GLY A 57 1.62 -1.44 8.18
CA GLY A 57 2.63 -1.22 9.20
C GLY A 57 2.38 -2.15 10.39
N GLY A 58 3.46 -2.76 10.86
CA GLY A 58 3.41 -3.79 11.89
C GLY A 58 3.27 -3.22 13.30
N SER A 59 2.86 -4.08 14.23
CA SER A 59 3.05 -3.85 15.65
C SER A 59 4.54 -3.78 15.97
N VAL A 60 4.98 -2.73 16.65
CA VAL A 60 6.38 -2.60 17.10
C VAL A 60 6.57 -3.04 18.55
N GLY A 61 5.51 -3.53 19.22
CA GLY A 61 5.52 -3.91 20.63
C GLY A 61 5.05 -2.79 21.56
N ALA A 62 4.89 -3.09 22.86
CA ALA A 62 4.42 -2.15 23.89
C ALA A 62 3.07 -1.46 23.59
N GLY A 63 2.20 -2.10 22.82
CA GLY A 63 0.92 -1.52 22.41
C GLY A 63 1.10 -0.33 21.46
N LYS A 64 2.07 -0.38 20.54
CA LYS A 64 2.29 0.64 19.51
C LYS A 64 2.33 0.02 18.11
N SER A 65 1.80 0.75 17.14
CA SER A 65 1.74 0.34 15.74
C SER A 65 2.17 1.45 14.80
N VAL A 66 2.67 1.02 13.65
CA VAL A 66 3.13 1.88 12.57
C VAL A 66 2.08 1.88 11.46
N VAL A 67 1.82 3.03 10.85
CA VAL A 67 0.98 3.12 9.64
C VAL A 67 1.79 3.74 8.50
N THR A 68 1.77 3.08 7.34
CA THR A 68 2.44 3.52 6.10
C THR A 68 1.63 4.61 5.41
N GLN A 69 2.26 5.73 5.06
CA GLN A 69 1.71 6.68 4.09
C GLN A 69 2.67 6.81 2.91
N THR A 70 2.32 6.16 1.79
CA THR A 70 3.08 6.24 0.55
C THR A 70 2.42 7.24 -0.40
N THR A 71 3.11 8.33 -0.70
CA THR A 71 2.76 9.21 -1.84
C THR A 71 3.65 8.81 -3.01
N ALA A 72 3.07 8.29 -4.08
CA ALA A 72 3.81 8.00 -5.30
C ALA A 72 4.34 9.33 -5.89
N GLN A 73 5.65 9.54 -5.87
CA GLN A 73 6.32 10.61 -6.61
C GLN A 73 6.90 10.02 -7.91
N ASP A 74 6.59 10.70 -9.02
CA ASP A 74 6.85 10.35 -10.42
C ASP A 74 8.35 10.40 -10.84
N ASP A 75 9.28 10.37 -9.87
CA ASP A 75 10.72 10.58 -10.07
C ASP A 75 11.56 9.31 -9.84
N GLY A 76 10.94 8.13 -9.85
CA GLY A 76 11.60 6.84 -9.59
C GLY A 76 12.16 6.67 -8.16
N THR A 77 12.03 7.69 -7.31
CA THR A 77 12.47 7.67 -5.91
C THR A 77 11.31 7.28 -5.01
N TYR A 78 11.48 6.19 -4.27
CA TYR A 78 10.53 5.76 -3.26
C TYR A 78 10.70 6.64 -2.04
N ARG A 79 9.65 7.38 -1.69
CA ARG A 79 9.63 8.25 -0.53
C ARG A 79 8.38 8.02 0.29
N GLY A 80 8.55 7.95 1.60
CA GLY A 80 7.44 7.81 2.54
C GLY A 80 7.81 8.31 3.92
N ARG A 81 6.79 8.38 4.77
CA ARG A 81 6.95 8.57 6.20
C ARG A 81 5.90 7.74 6.92
N PHE A 82 6.11 7.55 8.21
CA PHE A 82 5.30 6.65 9.02
C PHE A 82 4.79 7.39 10.23
N GLN A 83 3.55 7.12 10.63
CA GLN A 83 2.99 7.66 11.86
C GLN A 83 2.99 6.58 12.94
N LEU A 84 3.57 6.91 14.09
CA LEU A 84 3.48 6.12 15.31
C LEU A 84 2.20 6.48 16.06
N VAL A 85 1.41 5.45 16.33
CA VAL A 85 0.16 5.56 17.09
C VAL A 85 0.14 4.56 18.23
N ASP A 86 -0.57 4.92 19.29
CA ASP A 86 -0.91 4.00 20.37
C ASP A 86 -1.95 2.97 19.88
N ASP A 87 -1.76 1.69 20.20
CA ASP A 87 -2.59 0.60 19.67
C ASP A 87 -4.02 0.66 20.17
N LYS A 88 -4.24 1.13 21.39
CA LYS A 88 -5.56 1.14 22.01
C LYS A 88 -6.36 2.37 21.62
N THR A 89 -5.72 3.52 21.67
CA THR A 89 -6.36 4.83 21.51
C THR A 89 -6.25 5.36 20.09
N ARG A 90 -5.34 4.80 19.27
CA ARG A 90 -4.97 5.31 17.94
C ARG A 90 -4.47 6.76 17.96
N ALA A 91 -4.10 7.27 19.14
CA ALA A 91 -3.55 8.60 19.31
C ALA A 91 -2.09 8.64 18.82
N PRO A 92 -1.68 9.72 18.12
CA PRO A 92 -0.29 9.88 17.69
C PRO A 92 0.66 9.99 18.88
N ILE A 93 1.85 9.39 18.77
CA ILE A 93 2.88 9.41 19.81
C ILE A 93 4.00 10.37 19.40
N PRO A 94 4.04 11.58 19.96
CA PRO A 94 5.09 12.55 19.66
C PRO A 94 6.39 12.27 20.42
N ASN A 95 7.50 12.80 19.91
CA ASN A 95 8.83 12.80 20.56
C ASN A 95 9.33 11.38 20.91
N HIS A 96 8.99 10.38 20.11
CA HIS A 96 9.40 9.00 20.35
C HIS A 96 10.60 8.61 19.46
N PRO A 97 11.71 8.12 20.04
CA PRO A 97 12.84 7.66 19.24
C PRO A 97 12.45 6.42 18.44
N TYR A 98 12.93 6.35 17.21
CA TYR A 98 12.71 5.20 16.34
C TYR A 98 13.99 4.81 15.60
N THR A 99 14.11 3.52 15.29
CA THR A 99 15.11 3.00 14.34
C THR A 99 14.37 2.30 13.20
N VAL A 100 14.68 2.70 11.97
CA VAL A 100 14.19 2.05 10.75
C VAL A 100 15.35 1.33 10.09
N THR A 101 15.18 0.04 9.83
CA THR A 101 16.13 -0.76 9.08
C THR A 101 15.51 -1.13 7.74
N SER A 102 16.13 -0.71 6.65
CA SER A 102 15.74 -1.11 5.31
C SER A 102 16.28 -2.51 4.97
N ALA A 103 15.63 -3.22 4.05
CA ALA A 103 16.01 -4.57 3.64
C ALA A 103 17.44 -4.68 3.06
N ASP A 104 18.01 -3.56 2.61
CA ASP A 104 19.41 -3.42 2.19
C ASP A 104 20.40 -3.23 3.34
N GLY A 105 19.92 -3.24 4.60
CA GLY A 105 20.73 -3.12 5.81
C GLY A 105 20.99 -1.68 6.25
N GLN A 106 20.50 -0.68 5.53
CA GLN A 106 20.62 0.73 5.94
C GLN A 106 19.75 1.00 7.16
N THR A 107 20.32 1.67 8.16
CA THR A 107 19.60 2.06 9.38
C THR A 107 19.46 3.57 9.47
N ILE A 108 18.25 4.03 9.78
CA ILE A 108 17.89 5.43 9.95
C ILE A 108 17.34 5.59 11.36
N GLN A 109 17.92 6.50 12.13
CA GLN A 109 17.46 6.82 13.48
C GLN A 109 16.89 8.23 13.49
N GLY A 110 15.83 8.43 14.27
CA GLY A 110 15.19 9.73 14.41
C GLY A 110 14.23 9.76 15.59
N THR A 111 13.49 10.85 15.70
CA THR A 111 12.44 11.03 16.72
C THR A 111 11.18 11.53 16.04
N THR A 112 10.01 11.01 16.45
CA THR A 112 8.74 11.42 15.84
C THR A 112 8.39 12.87 16.15
N ASP A 113 7.76 13.55 15.20
CA ASP A 113 7.30 14.93 15.35
C ASP A 113 6.09 15.06 16.30
N ALA A 114 5.59 16.28 16.51
CA ALA A 114 4.44 16.55 17.38
C ALA A 114 3.15 15.81 16.97
N SER A 115 3.07 15.35 15.72
CA SER A 115 1.96 14.56 15.17
C SER A 115 2.28 13.07 15.06
N GLY A 116 3.40 12.62 15.65
CA GLY A 116 3.83 11.22 15.67
C GLY A 116 4.44 10.73 14.35
N HIS A 117 4.78 11.62 13.41
CA HIS A 117 5.40 11.20 12.14
C HIS A 117 6.91 11.06 12.27
N THR A 118 7.47 10.05 11.61
CA THR A 118 8.91 9.98 11.32
C THR A 118 9.30 11.07 10.33
N ASP A 119 10.60 11.34 10.25
CA ASP A 119 11.16 12.07 9.13
C ASP A 119 10.88 11.35 7.80
N TRP A 120 11.04 12.11 6.71
CA TRP A 120 10.91 11.56 5.37
C TRP A 120 12.05 10.59 5.08
N ILE A 121 11.67 9.37 4.72
CA ILE A 121 12.59 8.32 4.31
C ILE A 121 12.53 8.22 2.79
N SER A 122 13.69 8.36 2.15
CA SER A 122 13.83 8.33 0.69
C SER A 122 14.81 7.23 0.29
N SER A 123 14.47 6.46 -0.75
CA SER A 123 15.29 5.39 -1.32
C SER A 123 15.13 5.34 -2.84
N GLN A 124 16.18 4.91 -3.54
CA GLN A 124 16.13 4.68 -4.99
C GLN A 124 15.57 3.28 -5.35
N GLN A 125 15.29 2.44 -4.35
CA GLN A 125 14.77 1.10 -4.54
C GLN A 125 13.57 0.85 -3.63
N ALA A 126 12.60 0.06 -4.10
CA ALA A 126 11.54 -0.46 -3.26
C ALA A 126 12.13 -1.47 -2.28
N SER A 127 12.09 -1.17 -0.98
CA SER A 127 12.59 -2.04 0.07
C SER A 127 11.59 -2.14 1.22
N SER A 128 11.57 -3.28 1.89
CA SER A 128 10.85 -3.45 3.14
C SER A 128 11.57 -2.69 4.25
N LEU A 129 10.80 -2.04 5.13
CA LEU A 129 11.31 -1.31 6.28
C LEU A 129 10.86 -2.00 7.57
N SER A 130 11.80 -2.26 8.46
CA SER A 130 11.57 -2.84 9.79
C SER A 130 11.79 -1.77 10.86
N PHE A 131 10.90 -1.68 11.82
CA PHE A 131 10.97 -0.72 12.92
C PHE A 131 11.33 -1.44 14.21
N SER A 132 12.33 -0.94 14.93
CA SER A 132 12.67 -1.42 16.27
C SER A 132 12.67 -0.27 17.28
N GLN A 133 12.28 -0.59 18.51
CA GLN A 133 12.37 0.30 19.66
C GLN A 133 13.28 -0.33 20.71
N PRO A 134 14.18 0.44 21.36
CA PRO A 134 14.92 -0.06 22.51
C PRO A 134 13.93 -0.31 23.65
N GLY A 135 13.77 -1.57 24.05
CA GLY A 135 12.91 -1.98 25.17
C GLY A 135 11.84 -3.04 24.86
N SER A 136 11.82 -3.64 23.66
CA SER A 136 10.90 -4.71 23.31
C SER A 136 11.47 -6.14 23.49
N ASP A 137 12.33 -6.34 24.48
CA ASP A 137 12.57 -7.67 25.06
C ASP A 137 11.70 -7.82 26.31
N ALA A 138 10.52 -8.43 26.15
CA ALA A 138 9.73 -9.02 27.22
C ALA A 138 8.97 -10.22 26.69
#